data_AF-A0A9X7PJM5-F1
#
_entry.id   AF-A0A9X7PJM5-F1
#
_cell.length_a   1.000
_cell.length_b   1.000
_cell.length_c   1.000
_cell.angle_alpha   90.00
_cell.angle_beta   90.00
_cell.angle_gamma   90.00
#
_symmetry.space_group_name_H-M   'P 1'
#
loop_
_entity.id
_entity.type
_entity.pdbx_description
1 polymer ?
#
loop_
_entity_poly.entity_id
_entity_poly.type
_entity_poly.pdbx_seq_one_letter_code
_entity_poly.pdbx_strand_id
1 'polypeptide(L)'
;MVYDPVPTLAALLDRTVAGERTAVLAAAFHRTLAEATAALVQQVVAAGAPSTVCLSGGCFQNARLLTETRSLLEEQGLRVLVSSAVPVNDGGISYGQAAVAAARLQEG
;
A
#
# COMPACT_ATOMS: atom_id res chain seq x y z
N MET A 1 -4.13 11.20 -10.35
CA MET A 1 -3.11 11.74 -9.43
C MET A 1 -1.94 10.78 -9.38
N VAL A 2 -0.71 11.29 -9.32
CA VAL A 2 0.53 10.50 -9.36
C VAL A 2 1.41 10.93 -8.19
N TYR A 3 1.95 9.96 -7.46
CA TYR A 3 2.94 10.21 -6.41
C TYR A 3 4.32 10.42 -7.06
N ASP A 4 4.93 11.58 -6.80
CA ASP A 4 6.31 11.87 -7.18
C ASP A 4 7.26 11.44 -6.06
N PRO A 5 8.15 10.44 -6.28
CA PRO A 5 9.09 9.98 -5.26
C PRO A 5 10.31 10.90 -5.09
N VAL A 6 10.57 11.83 -6.01
CA VAL A 6 11.80 12.65 -6.00
C VAL A 6 11.95 13.45 -4.70
N PRO A 7 10.92 14.16 -4.18
CA PRO A 7 11.05 14.91 -2.93
C PRO A 7 11.36 14.02 -1.72
N THR A 8 10.73 12.84 -1.65
CA THR A 8 10.97 11.88 -0.58
C THR A 8 12.41 11.37 -0.59
N LEU A 9 12.94 11.06 -1.78
CA LEU A 9 14.33 10.61 -1.92
C LEU A 9 15.33 11.73 -1.63
N ALA A 10 15.10 12.94 -2.14
CA ALA A 10 15.95 14.10 -1.86
C ALA A 10 16.03 14.38 -0.35
N ALA A 11 14.90 14.40 0.35
CA ALA A 11 14.85 14.60 1.79
C ALA A 11 15.58 13.49 2.56
N LEU A 12 15.49 12.23 2.12
CA LEU A 12 16.26 11.14 2.73
C LEU A 12 17.75 11.29 2.51
N LEU A 13 18.19 11.73 1.33
CA LEU A 13 19.60 11.95 1.03
C LEU A 13 20.18 13.09 1.88
N ASP A 14 19.49 14.22 1.97
CA ASP A 14 19.91 15.36 2.79
C ASP A 14 20.08 14.96 4.27
N ARG A 15 19.11 14.20 4.80
CA ARG A 15 19.17 13.69 6.18
C ARG A 15 20.24 12.62 6.38
N THR A 16 20.55 11.86 5.35
CA THR A 16 21.68 10.91 5.36
C THR A 16 23.00 11.66 5.46
N VAL A 17 23.18 12.73 4.67
CA VAL A 17 24.38 13.59 4.71
C VAL A 17 24.49 14.30 6.07
N ALA A 18 23.38 14.66 6.70
CA ALA A 18 23.33 15.22 8.05
C ALA A 18 23.70 14.22 9.17
N GLY A 19 23.97 12.95 8.85
CA GLY A 19 24.43 11.94 9.80
C GLY A 19 23.32 11.30 10.62
N GLU A 20 22.06 11.39 10.20
CA GLU A 20 20.96 10.72 10.90
C GLU A 20 21.10 9.18 10.85
N ARG A 21 20.66 8.51 11.92
CA ARG A 21 20.72 7.05 12.01
C ARG A 21 19.84 6.41 10.93
N THR A 22 20.40 5.42 10.22
CA THR A 22 19.68 4.65 9.18
C THR A 22 18.34 4.10 9.66
N ALA A 23 18.23 3.64 10.91
CA ALA A 23 16.98 3.14 11.47
C ALA A 23 15.87 4.21 11.51
N VAL A 24 16.22 5.48 11.76
CA VAL A 24 15.28 6.61 11.76
C VAL A 24 14.88 6.95 10.33
N LEU A 25 15.84 6.97 9.41
CA LEU A 25 15.59 7.24 7.99
C LEU A 25 14.69 6.17 7.36
N ALA A 26 14.98 4.90 7.62
CA ALA A 26 14.17 3.77 7.15
C ALA A 26 12.74 3.84 7.71
N ALA A 27 12.58 4.14 9.01
CA ALA A 27 11.27 4.33 9.62
C ALA A 27 10.49 5.46 8.94
N ALA A 28 11.13 6.62 8.74
CA ALA A 28 10.52 7.77 8.08
C ALA A 28 10.09 7.43 6.64
N PHE A 29 10.91 6.72 5.88
CA PHE A 29 10.57 6.30 4.52
C PHE A 29 9.32 5.42 4.47
N HIS A 30 9.24 4.39 5.31
CA HIS A 30 8.07 3.51 5.37
C HIS A 30 6.81 4.29 5.73
N ARG A 31 6.93 5.20 6.71
CA ARG A 31 5.83 6.06 7.12
C ARG A 31 5.36 6.99 6.01
N THR A 32 6.28 7.65 5.30
CA THR A 32 5.95 8.51 4.16
C THR A 32 5.20 7.74 3.07
N LEU A 33 5.63 6.51 2.73
CA LEU A 33 4.93 5.70 1.74
C LEU A 33 3.54 5.28 2.22
N ALA A 34 3.38 4.94 3.49
CA ALA A 34 2.10 4.59 4.07
C ALA A 34 1.12 5.78 4.06
N GLU A 35 1.58 6.96 4.46
CA GLU A 35 0.80 8.21 4.45
C GLU A 35 0.43 8.64 3.02
N ALA A 36 1.38 8.61 2.09
CA ALA A 36 1.12 8.89 0.67
C ALA A 36 0.07 7.93 0.12
N THR A 37 0.20 6.63 0.39
CA THR A 37 -0.78 5.61 -0.04
C THR A 37 -2.16 5.90 0.53
N ALA A 38 -2.26 6.15 1.83
CA ALA A 38 -3.54 6.45 2.50
C ALA A 38 -4.19 7.72 1.95
N ALA A 39 -3.42 8.77 1.65
CA ALA A 39 -3.93 9.99 1.04
C ALA A 39 -4.46 9.75 -0.38
N LEU A 40 -3.74 8.97 -1.20
CA LEU A 40 -4.20 8.61 -2.55
C LEU A 40 -5.52 7.81 -2.49
N VAL A 41 -5.62 6.84 -1.58
CA VAL A 41 -6.81 6.02 -1.39
C VAL A 41 -8.00 6.86 -0.93
N GLN A 42 -7.81 7.74 0.05
CA GLN A 42 -8.87 8.64 0.52
C GLN A 42 -9.46 9.47 -0.61
N GLN A 43 -8.61 9.98 -1.52
CA GLN A 43 -9.09 10.79 -2.64
C GLN A 43 -9.92 10.00 -3.65
N VAL A 44 -9.53 8.76 -3.97
CA VAL A 44 -10.33 7.94 -4.90
C VAL A 44 -11.65 7.50 -4.25
N VAL A 45 -11.66 7.23 -2.95
CA VAL A 45 -12.90 6.95 -2.20
C VAL A 45 -13.81 8.17 -2.18
N ALA A 46 -13.26 9.36 -1.91
CA ALA A 46 -14.01 10.62 -1.97
C ALA A 46 -14.58 10.91 -3.38
N ALA A 47 -13.92 10.40 -4.43
CA ALA A 47 -14.40 10.47 -5.81
C ALA A 47 -15.42 9.38 -6.18
N GLY A 48 -15.84 8.54 -5.23
CA GLY A 48 -16.90 7.53 -5.41
C GLY A 48 -16.43 6.08 -5.49
N ALA A 49 -15.13 5.79 -5.27
CA ALA A 49 -14.67 4.41 -5.16
C ALA A 49 -15.20 3.72 -3.88
N PRO A 50 -15.27 2.37 -3.86
CA PRO A 50 -15.69 1.63 -2.67
C PRO A 50 -14.82 1.91 -1.43
N SER A 51 -15.43 1.91 -0.25
CA SER A 51 -14.74 2.08 1.04
C SER A 51 -14.04 0.80 1.55
N THR A 52 -14.04 -0.28 0.75
CA THR A 52 -13.30 -1.51 1.03
C THR A 52 -12.04 -1.54 0.18
N VAL A 53 -10.88 -1.65 0.84
CA VAL A 53 -9.55 -1.57 0.23
C VAL A 53 -8.82 -2.89 0.42
N CYS A 54 -8.29 -3.46 -0.67
CA CYS A 54 -7.44 -4.65 -0.61
C CYS A 54 -5.96 -4.25 -0.71
N LEU A 55 -5.14 -4.65 0.27
CA LEU A 55 -3.67 -4.52 0.20
C LEU A 55 -3.08 -5.86 -0.27
N SER A 56 -2.44 -5.83 -1.44
CA SER A 56 -1.79 -7.00 -2.07
C SER A 56 -0.58 -6.54 -2.89
N GLY A 57 0.25 -7.48 -3.34
CA GLY A 57 1.54 -7.23 -3.98
C GLY A 57 2.71 -7.47 -3.03
N GLY A 58 3.86 -7.88 -3.60
CA GLY A 58 5.04 -8.29 -2.84
C GLY A 58 5.59 -7.25 -1.85
N CYS A 59 5.39 -5.95 -2.12
CA CYS A 59 5.79 -4.88 -1.19
C CYS A 59 5.10 -4.98 0.18
N PHE A 60 3.87 -5.50 0.24
CA PHE A 60 3.15 -5.69 1.50
C PHE A 60 3.54 -6.96 2.27
N GLN A 61 4.54 -7.71 1.79
CA GLN A 61 5.26 -8.67 2.65
C GLN A 61 6.10 -7.95 3.72
N ASN A 62 6.42 -6.68 3.50
CA ASN A 62 7.02 -5.84 4.52
C ASN A 62 5.99 -5.53 5.62
N ALA A 63 6.15 -6.22 6.76
CA ALA A 63 5.22 -6.12 7.89
C ALA A 63 5.03 -4.68 8.39
N ARG A 64 6.08 -3.84 8.31
CA ARG A 64 6.01 -2.44 8.75
C ARG A 64 5.17 -1.61 7.79
N LEU A 65 5.45 -1.69 6.49
CA LEU A 65 4.66 -0.99 5.47
C LEU A 65 3.18 -1.44 5.52
N LEU A 66 2.94 -2.74 5.63
CA LEU A 66 1.59 -3.29 5.72
C LEU A 66 0.85 -2.77 6.95
N THR A 67 1.47 -2.85 8.13
CA THR A 67 0.84 -2.45 9.38
C THR A 67 0.56 -0.95 9.39
N GLU A 68 1.54 -0.11 9.02
CA GLU A 68 1.35 1.35 9.00
C GLU A 68 0.30 1.78 7.97
N THR A 69 0.31 1.21 6.76
CA THR A 69 -0.68 1.52 5.72
C THR A 69 -2.07 1.07 6.15
N ARG A 70 -2.19 -0.14 6.70
CA ARG A 70 -3.48 -0.67 7.19
C ARG A 70 -4.07 0.22 8.28
N SER A 71 -3.28 0.57 9.30
CA SER A 71 -3.76 1.41 10.40
C SER A 71 -4.24 2.78 9.91
N LEU A 72 -3.48 3.44 9.03
CA LEU A 72 -3.88 4.73 8.46
C LEU A 72 -5.19 4.67 7.67
N LEU A 73 -5.41 3.60 6.90
CA LEU A 73 -6.66 3.41 6.15
C LEU A 73 -7.84 3.10 7.08
N GLU A 74 -7.64 2.27 8.11
CA GLU A 74 -8.65 1.96 9.11
C GLU A 74 -9.03 3.21 9.94
N GLU A 75 -8.07 4.08 10.27
CA GLU A 75 -8.29 5.39 10.91
C GLU A 75 -9.13 6.34 10.06
N GLN A 76 -9.06 6.21 8.73
CA GLN A 76 -9.95 6.93 7.79
C GLN A 76 -11.35 6.31 7.67
N GLY A 77 -11.65 5.26 8.44
CA GLY A 77 -12.94 4.56 8.41
C GLY A 77 -13.10 3.57 7.25
N LEU A 78 -12.00 3.20 6.58
CA LEU A 78 -12.01 2.26 5.47
C LEU A 78 -11.92 0.81 5.97
N ARG A 79 -12.60 -0.11 5.30
CA ARG A 79 -12.46 -1.55 5.56
C ARG A 79 -11.24 -2.08 4.81
N VAL A 80 -10.22 -2.56 5.51
CA VAL A 80 -9.00 -3.08 4.88
C VAL A 80 -9.01 -4.61 4.84
N LEU A 81 -8.69 -5.17 3.67
CA LEU A 81 -8.54 -6.60 3.42
C LEU A 81 -7.08 -6.91 3.06
N VAL A 82 -6.55 -8.00 3.62
CA VAL A 82 -5.20 -8.51 3.34
C VAL A 82 -5.32 -10.01 3.11
N SER A 83 -4.65 -10.55 2.10
CA SER A 83 -4.68 -11.98 1.82
C SER A 83 -4.01 -12.79 2.92
N SER A 84 -4.66 -13.86 3.37
CA SER A 84 -4.15 -14.77 4.41
C SER A 84 -3.95 -16.20 3.91
N ALA A 85 -4.81 -16.68 3.02
CA ALA A 85 -4.76 -18.06 2.50
C ALA A 85 -3.84 -18.21 1.27
N VAL A 86 -3.64 -17.11 0.54
CA VAL A 86 -2.79 -17.07 -0.66
C VAL A 86 -1.71 -16.00 -0.44
N PRO A 87 -0.46 -16.22 -0.89
CA PRO A 87 0.58 -15.22 -0.76
C PRO A 87 0.17 -13.88 -1.39
N VAL A 88 0.51 -12.76 -0.75
CA VAL A 88 0.32 -11.42 -1.32
C VAL A 88 1.29 -11.12 -2.46
N ASN A 89 2.31 -11.96 -2.69
CA ASN A 89 3.27 -11.82 -3.78
C ASN A 89 2.83 -12.59 -5.04
N ASP A 90 3.76 -12.73 -6.00
CA ASP A 90 3.49 -13.34 -7.30
C ASP A 90 2.99 -14.79 -7.22
N GLY A 91 3.25 -15.49 -6.11
CA GLY A 91 2.68 -16.81 -5.85
C GLY A 91 1.14 -16.83 -5.78
N GLY A 92 0.51 -15.67 -5.58
CA GLY A 92 -0.95 -15.52 -5.58
C GLY A 92 -1.57 -15.04 -6.89
N ILE A 93 -0.77 -14.70 -7.90
CA ILE A 93 -1.29 -14.09 -9.15
C ILE A 93 -2.21 -15.05 -9.89
N SER A 94 -1.84 -16.33 -10.00
CA SER A 94 -2.64 -17.33 -10.72
C SER A 94 -4.03 -17.52 -10.09
N TYR A 95 -4.12 -17.45 -8.76
CA TYR A 95 -5.41 -17.48 -8.06
C TYR A 95 -6.29 -16.28 -8.43
N GLY A 96 -5.72 -15.07 -8.43
CA GLY A 96 -6.44 -13.86 -8.83
C GLY A 96 -6.93 -13.92 -10.28
N GLN A 97 -6.09 -14.43 -11.19
CA GLN A 97 -6.46 -14.64 -12.59
C GLN A 97 -7.65 -15.61 -12.75
N ALA A 98 -7.60 -16.76 -12.04
CA ALA A 98 -8.66 -17.75 -12.06
C ALA A 98 -9.98 -17.20 -11.50
N ALA A 99 -9.94 -16.45 -10.38
CA ALA A 99 -11.12 -15.85 -9.76
C ALA A 99 -11.78 -14.80 -10.68
N VAL A 100 -10.99 -13.95 -11.34
CA VAL A 100 -11.50 -12.97 -12.31
C VAL A 100 -12.11 -13.66 -13.53
N ALA A 101 -11.48 -14.71 -14.05
CA ALA A 101 -12.01 -15.47 -15.18
C ALA A 101 -13.35 -16.15 -14.82
N ALA A 102 -13.44 -16.77 -13.64
CA ALA A 102 -14.67 -17.40 -13.16
C ALA A 102 -15.81 -16.40 -13.03
N ALA A 103 -15.57 -15.21 -12.45
CA ALA A 103 -16.58 -14.17 -12.33
C ALA A 103 -17.11 -13.71 -13.70
N ARG A 104 -16.21 -13.47 -14.66
CA ARG A 104 -16.59 -13.04 -16.03
C ARG A 104 -17.41 -14.09 -16.78
N LEU A 105 -17.13 -15.37 -16.56
CA LEU A 105 -17.88 -16.47 -17.19
C LEU A 105 -19.28 -16.65 -16.58
N GLN A 106 -19.54 -16.16 -15.37
CA GLN A 106 -20.86 -16.19 -14.75
C GLN A 106 -21.75 -15.00 -15.17
N GLU A 107 -21.15 -13.94 -15.70
CA GLU A 107 -21.86 -12.73 -16.18
C GLU A 107 -22.36 -12.85 -17.63
N GLY A 108 -21.92 -13.87 -18.38
CA GLY A 108 -22.35 -14.17 -19.75
C GLY A 108 -23.32 -15.34 -19.82
#